data_AF-A0A968BU59-F1
#
_entry.id   AF-A0A968BU59-F1
#
_cell.length_a   1.000
_cell.length_b   1.000
_cell.length_c   1.000
_cell.angle_alpha   90.00
_cell.angle_beta   90.00
_cell.angle_gamma   90.00
#
_symmetry.space_group_name_H-M   'P 1'
#
loop_
_entity.id
_entity.type
_entity.pdbx_description
1 polymer ?
#
loop_
_entity_poly.entity_id
_entity_poly.type
_entity_poly.pdbx_seq_one_letter_code
_entity_poly.pdbx_strand_id
1 'polypeptide(L)' 'ILEKQGHEILTATNGVEGVSQAESGLPDLILMDVVMPELNGFQACRKITSNDATAHIPVILVT' A
#
# COMPACT_ATOMS: atom_id res chain seq x y z
N ILE A 1 2.64 3.63 16.45
CA ILE A 1 1.84 2.63 17.22
C ILE A 1 2.12 1.23 16.70
N LEU A 2 2.06 1.00 15.39
CA LEU A 2 2.30 -0.31 14.77
C LEU A 2 3.71 -0.86 15.05
N GLU A 3 4.77 -0.05 14.88
CA GLU A 3 6.15 -0.48 15.22
C GLU A 3 6.29 -0.89 16.69
N LYS A 4 5.61 -0.17 17.60
CA LYS A 4 5.61 -0.48 19.04
C LYS A 4 4.89 -1.79 19.38
N GLN A 5 4.02 -2.26 18.48
CA GLN A 5 3.35 -3.55 18.57
C GLN A 5 4.16 -4.67 17.89
N GLY A 6 5.36 -4.38 17.38
CA GLY A 6 6.26 -5.36 16.77
C GLY A 6 6.05 -5.58 15.27
N HIS A 7 5.29 -4.73 14.59
CA HIS A 7 5.12 -4.80 13.14
C HIS A 7 6.29 -4.10 12.41
N GLU A 8 6.77 -4.71 11.34
CA GLU A 8 7.65 -4.05 10.38
C GLU A 8 6.83 -3.11 9.49
N ILE A 9 7.33 -1.89 9.28
CA ILE A 9 6.60 -0.84 8.57
C ILE A 9 7.39 -0.39 7.35
N LEU A 10 6.73 -0.47 6.20
CA LEU A 10 7.13 0.18 4.97
C LEU A 10 6.29 1.44 4.80
N THR A 11 6.94 2.58 4.56
CA THR A 11 6.25 3.86 4.36
C THR A 11 6.34 4.29 2.91
N ALA A 12 5.30 4.99 2.45
CA ALA A 12 5.25 5.62 1.14
C ALA A 12 4.57 6.98 1.27
N THR A 13 5.01 7.94 0.48
CA THR A 13 4.53 9.34 0.52
C THR A 13 3.49 9.65 -0.55
N ASN A 14 3.30 8.75 -1.52
CA ASN A 14 2.33 8.87 -2.60
C ASN A 14 1.96 7.48 -3.15
N GLY A 15 0.95 7.43 -4.03
CA GLY A 15 0.47 6.17 -4.60
C GLY A 15 1.50 5.44 -5.47
N VAL A 16 2.42 6.14 -6.14
CA VAL A 16 3.45 5.51 -7.00
C VAL A 16 4.47 4.78 -6.13
N GLU A 17 4.97 5.46 -5.09
CA GLU A 17 5.88 4.87 -4.11
C GLU A 17 5.20 3.70 -3.38
N GLY A 18 3.91 3.83 -3.03
CA GLY A 18 3.15 2.77 -2.37
C GLY A 18 3.06 1.48 -3.20
N VAL A 19 2.87 1.60 -4.52
CA VAL A 19 2.89 0.43 -5.43
C VAL A 19 4.28 -0.20 -5.46
N SER A 20 5.33 0.60 -5.60
CA SER A 20 6.73 0.11 -5.62
C SER A 20 7.12 -0.61 -4.33
N GLN A 21 6.72 -0.07 -3.17
CA GLN A 21 6.96 -0.68 -1.86
C GLN A 21 6.17 -1.99 -1.71
N ALA A 22 4.92 -2.04 -2.19
CA ALA A 22 4.13 -3.26 -2.17
C ALA A 22 4.77 -4.38 -3.01
N GLU A 23 5.29 -4.06 -4.19
CA GLU A 23 5.91 -5.03 -5.10
C GLU A 23 7.27 -5.54 -4.61
N SER A 24 8.07 -4.67 -3.99
CA SER A 24 9.41 -5.02 -3.51
C SER A 24 9.40 -5.64 -2.11
N GLY A 25 8.52 -5.16 -1.23
CA GLY A 25 8.44 -5.57 0.17
C GLY A 25 7.45 -6.68 0.45
N LEU A 26 6.48 -6.94 -0.44
CA LEU A 26 5.42 -7.95 -0.28
C LEU A 26 4.78 -7.94 1.13
N PRO A 27 4.24 -6.81 1.60
CA PRO A 27 3.69 -6.70 2.94
C PRO A 27 2.43 -7.55 3.13
N ASP A 28 2.14 -7.95 4.37
CA ASP A 28 0.92 -8.70 4.71
C ASP A 28 -0.36 -7.84 4.69
N LEU A 29 -0.22 -6.51 4.77
CA LEU A 29 -1.33 -5.56 4.83
C LEU A 29 -0.89 -4.19 4.33
N ILE A 30 -1.74 -3.53 3.54
CA ILE A 30 -1.52 -2.16 3.10
C ILE A 30 -2.60 -1.25 3.67
N LEU A 31 -2.16 -0.19 4.33
CA LEU A 31 -3.01 0.95 4.71
C LEU A 31 -2.80 2.05 3.68
N MET A 32 -3.86 2.43 2.96
CA MET A 32 -3.78 3.35 1.83
C MET A 32 -4.73 4.53 2.03
N ASP A 33 -4.21 5.75 1.94
CA ASP A 33 -5.05 6.95 1.92
C ASP A 33 -5.74 7.08 0.56
N VAL A 34 -7.01 7.50 0.55
CA VAL A 34 -7.78 7.77 -0.67
C VAL A 34 -7.32 9.07 -1.33
N VAL A 35 -7.03 10.10 -0.53
CA VAL A 35 -6.81 11.47 -1.03
C VAL A 35 -5.32 11.79 -1.05
N MET A 36 -4.71 11.60 -2.22
CA MET A 36 -3.31 11.95 -2.47
C MET A 36 -3.15 12.70 -3.81
N PRO A 37 -2.15 13.59 -3.94
CA PRO A 37 -1.78 14.18 -5.21
C PRO A 37 -1.22 13.14 -6.18
N GLU A 38 -1.35 13.42 -7.49
CA GLU A 38 -0.86 12.62 -8.62
C GLU A 38 -1.56 11.26 -8.82
N LEU A 39 -1.25 10.26 -7.99
CA LEU A 39 -1.84 8.92 -8.04
C LEU A 39 -2.66 8.68 -6.78
N ASN A 40 -3.99 8.65 -6.94
CA ASN A 40 -4.89 8.47 -5.79
C ASN A 40 -4.89 7.02 -5.28
N GLY A 41 -5.37 6.82 -4.05
CA GLY A 41 -5.38 5.50 -3.40
C GLY A 41 -6.14 4.42 -4.17
N PHE A 42 -7.18 4.79 -4.93
CA PHE A 42 -7.92 3.85 -5.78
C PHE A 42 -7.09 3.33 -6.95
N GLN A 43 -6.34 4.22 -7.62
CA GLN A 43 -5.47 3.84 -8.73
C GLN A 43 -4.30 2.98 -8.24
N ALA A 44 -3.71 3.33 -7.09
CA ALA A 44 -2.67 2.52 -6.45
C ALA A 44 -3.20 1.12 -6.08
N CYS A 45 -4.37 1.06 -5.42
CA CYS A 45 -5.02 -0.19 -5.07
C CYS A 45 -5.30 -1.07 -6.29
N ARG A 46 -5.77 -0.49 -7.41
CA ARG A 46 -5.94 -1.24 -8.67
C ARG A 46 -4.64 -1.83 -9.19
N LYS A 47 -3.53 -1.08 -9.17
CA LYS A 47 -2.23 -1.60 -9.62
C LYS A 47 -1.76 -2.78 -8.77
N ILE A 48 -1.84 -2.63 -7.45
CA ILE A 48 -1.47 -3.67 -6.47
C ILE A 48 -2.35 -4.92 -6.69
N THR A 49 -3.66 -4.75 -6.77
CA THR A 49 -4.58 -5.89 -6.95
C THR A 49 -4.51 -6.54 -8.34
N SER A 50 -3.98 -5.83 -9.35
CA SER A 50 -3.82 -6.36 -10.71
C SER A 50 -2.52 -7.13 -10.96
N ASN A 51 -1.56 -7.05 -10.05
CA ASN A 51 -0.28 -7.75 -10.16
C ASN A 51 -0.37 -9.07 -9.38
N ASP A 52 -0.14 -10.21 -10.04
CA ASP A 52 -0.23 -11.55 -9.43
C ASP A 52 0.62 -11.69 -8.16
N ALA A 53 1.76 -10.99 -8.09
CA ALA A 53 2.65 -11.02 -6.93
C ALA A 53 2.06 -10.30 -5.71
N THR A 54 1.18 -9.31 -5.89
CA THR A 54 0.64 -8.46 -4.82
C THR A 54 -0.88 -8.52 -4.70
N ALA A 55 -1.56 -9.26 -5.59
CA ALA A 55 -3.02 -9.38 -5.65
C ALA A 55 -3.64 -10.00 -4.39
N HIS A 56 -2.87 -10.79 -3.64
CA HIS A 56 -3.30 -11.42 -2.40
C HIS A 56 -3.23 -10.49 -1.17
N ILE A 57 -2.56 -9.34 -1.30
CA ILE A 57 -2.34 -8.42 -0.19
C ILE A 57 -3.62 -7.60 0.07
N PRO A 58 -4.21 -7.67 1.28
CA PRO A 58 -5.37 -6.86 1.62
C PRO A 58 -5.01 -5.37 1.69
N VAL A 59 -5.82 -4.54 1.02
CA VAL A 59 -5.70 -3.08 1.04
C VAL A 59 -6.87 -2.49 1.83
N ILE A 60 -6.57 -1.78 2.92
CA ILE A 60 -7.56 -1.03 3.69
C ILE A 60 -7.43 0.44 3.32
N LEU A 61 -8.49 0.97 2.73
CA LEU A 61 -8.60 2.40 2.48
C LEU A 61 -8.90 3.14 3.78
N VAL A 62 -8.06 4.11 4.09
CA VAL A 62 -8.19 5.00 5.24
C VAL A 62 -8.55 6.39 4.71
N THR A 63 -9.53 7.02 5.34
CA THR A 63 -10.07 8.34 4.96
C THR A 63 -10.38 9.14 6.22
#